data_AF-A0A7K4GSL1-F1
#
_entry.id   AF-A0A7K4GSL1-F1
#
_cell.length_a   1.000
_cell.length_b   1.000
_cell.length_c   1.000
_cell.angle_alpha   90.00
_cell.angle_beta   90.00
_cell.angle_gamma   90.00
#
_symmetry.space_group_name_H-M   'P 1'
#
loop_
_entity.id
_entity.type
_entity.pdbx_description
1 polymer ?
#
loop_
_entity_poly.entity_id
_entity_poly.type
_entity_poly.pdbx_seq_one_letter_code
_entity_poly.pdbx_strand_id
1 'polypeptide(L)'
;MKEKDKTIIDESLTQRVIDPNTGRDITGEFINQRLIELESVAEKIIQTALKEFKQDQSNRKKVYEKAYWKIHSELGTGSIGPATAAAGPLMEKKKTEIE
;
A
#
# COMPACT_ATOMS: atom_id res chain seq x y z
N MET A 1 28.07 17.42 -24.79
CA MET A 1 27.62 17.50 -23.38
C MET A 1 26.16 17.14 -23.35
N LYS A 2 25.75 16.09 -22.62
CA LYS A 2 24.33 15.74 -22.46
C LYS A 2 23.77 16.57 -21.31
N GLU A 3 22.89 17.51 -21.63
CA GLU A 3 22.12 18.24 -20.63
C GLU A 3 21.28 17.23 -19.82
N LYS A 4 21.42 17.27 -18.51
CA LYS A 4 20.60 16.49 -17.58
C LYS A 4 19.20 17.09 -17.63
N ASP A 5 18.20 16.26 -17.93
CA ASP A 5 16.80 16.56 -17.69
C ASP A 5 16.63 17.04 -16.24
N LYS A 6 16.54 18.34 -16.05
CA LYS A 6 16.02 18.92 -14.83
C LYS A 6 14.51 18.79 -14.94
N THR A 7 13.97 17.66 -14.48
CA THR A 7 12.56 17.59 -14.11
C THR A 7 12.32 18.68 -13.06
N ILE A 8 11.77 19.81 -13.51
CA ILE A 8 11.23 20.85 -12.64
C ILE A 8 10.03 20.20 -11.98
N ILE A 9 10.23 19.63 -10.79
CA ILE A 9 9.13 19.19 -9.94
C ILE A 9 8.49 20.49 -9.47
N ASP A 10 7.31 20.80 -10.00
CA ASP A 10 6.53 21.95 -9.58
C ASP A 10 6.26 21.82 -8.08
N GLU A 11 6.88 22.68 -7.27
CA GLU A 11 6.75 22.65 -5.81
C GLU A 11 5.29 22.85 -5.37
N SER A 12 4.43 23.40 -6.24
CA SER A 12 2.99 23.54 -5.98
C SER A 12 2.22 22.21 -5.97
N LEU A 13 2.80 21.13 -6.51
CA LEU A 13 2.23 19.78 -6.47
C LEU A 13 2.54 19.03 -5.18
N THR A 14 3.50 19.50 -4.38
CA THR A 14 3.89 18.82 -3.13
C THR A 14 3.07 19.38 -1.98
N GLN A 15 2.00 18.68 -1.63
CA GLN A 15 1.17 19.07 -0.49
C GLN A 15 1.97 18.93 0.81
N ARG A 16 2.30 20.07 1.44
CA ARG A 16 3.10 20.11 2.68
C ARG A 16 2.21 19.88 3.90
N VAL A 17 2.72 19.13 4.88
CA VAL A 17 2.12 18.97 6.20
C VAL A 17 2.86 19.89 7.16
N ILE A 18 2.13 20.87 7.71
CA ILE A 18 2.69 21.86 8.64
C ILE A 18 2.20 21.55 10.06
N ASP A 19 3.12 21.49 11.01
CA ASP A 19 2.78 21.38 12.44
C ASP A 19 2.07 22.68 12.89
N PRO A 20 0.82 22.62 13.36
CA PRO A 20 0.08 23.82 13.76
C PRO A 20 0.65 24.53 14.98
N ASN A 21 1.45 23.85 15.82
CA ASN A 21 2.02 24.42 17.04
C ASN A 21 3.37 25.10 16.80
N THR A 22 4.18 24.56 15.89
CA THR A 22 5.55 25.03 15.64
C THR A 22 5.72 25.73 14.30
N GLY A 23 4.77 25.58 13.38
CA GLY A 23 4.86 26.08 12.01
C GLY A 23 5.91 25.39 11.14
N ARG A 24 6.52 24.30 11.63
CA ARG A 24 7.51 23.53 10.87
C ARG A 24 6.84 22.66 9.81
N ASP A 25 7.52 22.54 8.67
CA ASP A 25 7.22 21.52 7.67
C ASP A 25 7.65 20.16 8.20
N ILE A 26 6.67 19.28 8.43
CA ILE A 26 6.84 17.93 8.96
C ILE A 26 6.48 16.86 7.92
N THR A 27 6.41 17.23 6.64
CA THR A 27 5.92 16.35 5.56
C THR A 27 6.66 15.02 5.51
N GLY A 28 8.00 15.05 5.62
CA GLY A 28 8.82 13.84 5.58
C GLY A 28 8.59 12.92 6.79
N GLU A 29 8.49 13.51 7.98
CA GLU A 29 8.25 12.78 9.23
C GLU A 29 6.85 12.15 9.24
N PHE A 30 5.86 12.91 8.79
CA PHE A 30 4.48 12.45 8.63
C PHE A 30 4.37 11.29 7.64
N ILE A 31 4.99 11.42 6.45
CA ILE A 31 5.03 10.33 5.45
C ILE A 31 5.71 9.09 6.04
N ASN A 32 6.86 9.25 6.69
CA ASN A 32 7.61 8.13 7.27
C ASN A 32 6.80 7.42 8.37
N GLN A 33 6.17 8.17 9.27
CA GLN A 33 5.30 7.60 10.30
C GLN A 33 4.14 6.84 9.67
N ARG A 34 3.53 7.39 8.62
CA ARG A 34 2.43 6.72 7.93
C ARG A 34 2.87 5.43 7.23
N LEU A 35 4.06 5.39 6.64
CA LEU A 35 4.63 4.19 6.05
C LEU A 35 4.84 3.09 7.11
N ILE A 36 5.39 3.42 8.27
CA ILE A 36 5.59 2.48 9.40
C ILE A 36 4.23 1.91 9.86
N GLU A 37 3.20 2.75 9.97
CA GLU A 37 1.85 2.30 10.33
C GLU A 37 1.28 1.31 9.31
N LEU A 38 1.44 1.61 8.02
CA LEU A 38 0.98 0.74 6.93
C LEU A 38 1.74 -0.60 6.90
N GLU A 39 3.06 -0.58 7.13
CA GLU A 39 3.87 -1.79 7.25
C GLU A 39 3.39 -2.68 8.40
N SER A 40 3.09 -2.09 9.57
CA SER A 40 2.57 -2.85 10.72
C SER A 40 1.23 -3.51 10.43
N VAL A 41 0.34 -2.82 9.72
CA VAL A 41 -0.96 -3.37 9.30
C VAL A 41 -0.75 -4.52 8.31
N ALA A 42 0.09 -4.32 7.29
CA ALA A 42 0.43 -5.37 6.32
C ALA A 42 0.98 -6.63 7.00
N GLU A 43 1.92 -6.45 7.95
CA GLU A 43 2.54 -7.55 8.68
C GLU A 43 1.52 -8.35 9.47
N LYS A 44 0.59 -7.68 10.19
CA LYS A 44 -0.48 -8.36 10.94
C LYS A 44 -1.37 -9.22 10.02
N ILE A 45 -1.72 -8.71 8.84
CA ILE A 45 -2.54 -9.46 7.87
C ILE A 45 -1.77 -10.70 7.39
N ILE A 46 -0.49 -10.55 7.03
CA ILE A 46 0.35 -11.66 6.56
C ILE A 46 0.55 -12.70 7.67
N GLN A 47 0.86 -12.28 8.90
CA GLN A 47 1.04 -13.20 10.03
C GLN A 47 -0.24 -14.00 10.31
N THR A 48 -1.41 -13.35 10.22
CA THR A 48 -2.71 -14.03 10.38
C THR A 48 -2.91 -15.06 9.28
N ALA A 49 -2.65 -14.70 8.02
CA ALA A 49 -2.77 -15.62 6.89
C ALA A 49 -1.82 -16.82 7.01
N LEU A 50 -0.57 -16.60 7.44
CA LEU A 50 0.39 -17.67 7.68
C LEU A 50 -0.06 -18.61 8.80
N LYS A 51 -0.69 -18.07 9.85
CA LYS A 51 -1.23 -18.88 10.95
C LYS A 51 -2.41 -19.73 10.47
N GLU A 52 -3.35 -19.15 9.73
CA GLU A 52 -4.49 -19.87 9.13
C GLU A 52 -3.99 -20.99 8.19
N PHE A 53 -3.01 -20.70 7.34
CA PHE A 53 -2.43 -21.70 6.44
C PHE A 53 -1.71 -22.84 7.17
N LYS A 54 -1.02 -22.54 8.28
CA LYS A 54 -0.38 -23.57 9.11
C LYS A 54 -1.38 -24.49 9.78
N GLN A 55 -2.59 -24.00 10.09
CA GLN A 55 -3.66 -24.78 10.71
C GLN A 55 -4.37 -25.68 9.69
N ASP A 56 -4.57 -25.19 8.46
CA ASP A 56 -5.21 -25.94 7.39
C ASP A 56 -4.54 -25.64 6.02
N GLN A 57 -3.63 -26.52 5.63
CA GLN A 57 -2.87 -26.38 4.39
C GLN A 57 -3.70 -26.65 3.13
N SER A 58 -4.84 -27.33 3.25
CA SER A 58 -5.72 -27.63 2.11
C SER A 58 -6.40 -26.36 1.57
N ASN A 59 -6.51 -25.32 2.40
CA ASN A 59 -7.24 -24.10 2.11
C ASN A 59 -6.36 -22.95 1.58
N ARG A 60 -5.17 -23.26 1.04
CA ARG A 60 -4.16 -22.29 0.59
C ARG A 60 -4.74 -21.15 -0.26
N LYS A 61 -5.56 -21.48 -1.26
CA LYS A 61 -6.12 -20.51 -2.21
C LYS A 61 -7.02 -19.49 -1.51
N LYS A 62 -7.91 -19.94 -0.64
CA LYS A 62 -8.86 -19.09 0.09
C LYS A 62 -8.15 -18.18 1.08
N VAL A 63 -7.14 -18.72 1.80
CA VAL A 63 -6.33 -17.93 2.74
C VAL A 63 -5.57 -16.83 2.00
N TYR A 64 -4.98 -17.16 0.84
CA TYR A 64 -4.32 -16.18 -0.01
C TYR A 64 -5.29 -15.09 -0.50
N GLU A 65 -6.43 -15.47 -1.09
CA GLU A 65 -7.41 -14.51 -1.62
C GLU A 65 -7.95 -13.60 -0.52
N LYS A 66 -8.27 -14.15 0.65
CA LYS A 66 -8.72 -13.38 1.83
C LYS A 66 -7.66 -12.37 2.28
N ALA A 67 -6.39 -12.79 2.39
CA ALA A 67 -5.30 -11.90 2.79
C ALA A 67 -5.03 -10.82 1.75
N TYR A 68 -5.06 -11.18 0.46
CA TYR A 68 -4.92 -10.27 -0.66
C TYR A 68 -5.98 -9.17 -0.60
N TRP A 69 -7.25 -9.54 -0.48
CA TRP A 69 -8.35 -8.57 -0.42
C TRP A 69 -8.25 -7.67 0.79
N LYS A 70 -7.86 -8.22 1.94
CA LYS A 70 -7.72 -7.46 3.18
C LYS A 70 -6.59 -6.41 3.09
N ILE A 71 -5.47 -6.77 2.47
CA ILE A 71 -4.38 -5.83 2.18
C ILE A 71 -4.88 -4.68 1.30
N HIS A 72 -5.58 -5.00 0.22
CA HIS A 72 -6.05 -3.99 -0.73
C HIS A 72 -7.16 -3.10 -0.15
N SER A 73 -7.99 -3.62 0.76
CA SER A 73 -9.01 -2.80 1.44
C SER A 73 -8.42 -1.87 2.52
N GLU A 74 -7.41 -2.33 3.26
CA GLU A 74 -6.85 -1.57 4.40
C GLU A 74 -5.71 -0.63 3.99
N LEU A 75 -4.93 -0.99 2.96
CA LEU A 75 -3.78 -0.22 2.49
C LEU A 75 -4.02 0.49 1.15
N GLY A 76 -5.16 0.22 0.52
CA GLY A 76 -5.55 0.76 -0.78
C GLY A 76 -5.15 -0.13 -1.97
N THR A 77 -5.91 -0.02 -3.05
CA THR A 77 -5.60 -0.60 -4.36
C THR A 77 -4.61 0.29 -5.10
N GLY A 78 -3.36 0.29 -4.63
CA GLY A 78 -2.28 1.11 -5.17
C GLY A 78 -0.97 0.33 -5.22
N SER A 79 -0.23 0.47 -6.32
CA SER A 79 0.96 -0.32 -6.54
C SER A 79 2.08 0.00 -5.54
N ILE A 80 2.46 -0.97 -4.70
CA ILE A 80 3.75 -0.97 -4.01
C ILE A 80 4.88 -1.40 -4.98
N GLY A 81 4.53 -1.84 -6.20
CA GLY A 81 5.43 -2.15 -7.30
C GLY A 81 4.67 -2.53 -8.59
N PRO A 82 5.36 -2.60 -9.75
CA PRO A 82 4.72 -2.73 -11.06
C PRO A 82 3.83 -3.96 -11.22
N ALA A 83 4.13 -5.07 -10.53
CA ALA A 83 3.30 -6.27 -10.54
C ALA A 83 1.95 -6.09 -9.81
N THR A 84 1.95 -5.36 -8.68
CA THR A 84 0.73 -5.06 -7.89
C THR A 84 -0.14 -4.03 -8.60
N ALA A 85 0.47 -3.09 -9.35
CA ALA A 85 -0.22 -2.12 -10.20
C ALA A 85 -1.10 -2.78 -11.26
N ALA A 86 -0.59 -3.84 -11.89
CA ALA A 86 -1.29 -4.55 -12.95
C ALA A 86 -2.32 -5.55 -12.40
N ALA A 87 -2.04 -6.18 -11.26
CA ALA A 87 -2.90 -7.21 -10.69
C ALA A 87 -4.12 -6.66 -9.93
N GLY A 88 -3.98 -5.51 -9.25
CA GLY A 88 -5.05 -4.88 -8.46
C GLY A 88 -6.35 -4.67 -9.26
N PRO A 89 -6.31 -3.95 -10.40
CA PRO A 89 -7.50 -3.69 -11.22
C PRO A 89 -8.13 -4.95 -11.82
N LEU A 90 -7.31 -5.96 -12.17
CA LEU A 90 -7.80 -7.23 -12.71
C LEU A 90 -8.53 -8.07 -11.66
N MET A 91 -8.05 -8.04 -10.42
CA MET A 91 -8.68 -8.75 -9.32
C MET A 91 -9.96 -8.02 -8.88
N GLU A 92 -9.99 -6.69 -8.89
CA GLU A 92 -11.15 -5.90 -8.44
C GLU A 92 -12.36 -6.13 -9.33
N LYS A 93 -12.13 -6.23 -10.65
CA LYS A 93 -13.14 -6.68 -11.61
C LYS A 93 -13.67 -8.09 -11.32
N LYS A 94 -12.80 -9.02 -10.95
CA LYS A 94 -13.23 -10.39 -10.59
C LYS A 94 -14.07 -10.43 -9.32
N LYS A 95 -13.86 -9.52 -8.37
CA LYS A 95 -14.68 -9.47 -7.16
C LYS A 95 -16.12 -9.05 -7.47
N THR A 96 -16.30 -8.08 -8.36
CA THR A 96 -17.62 -7.61 -8.81
C THR A 96 -18.37 -8.64 -9.67
N GLU A 97 -17.66 -9.59 -10.28
CA GLU A 97 -18.26 -10.70 -11.05
C GLU A 97 -18.74 -11.88 -10.17
N ILE A 98 -18.34 -11.92 -8.90
CA ILE A 98 -18.66 -13.01 -7.95
C ILE A 98 -19.78 -12.60 -6.97
N GLU A 99 -20.05 -11.30 -6.83
CA GLU A 99 -21.17 -10.72 -6.06
C GLU A 99 -22.46 -10.64 -6.90
#